data_AF-A0A3P8IU65-F1
#
_entry.id   AF-A0A3P8IU65-F1
#
_cell.length_a   1.000
_cell.length_b   1.000
_cell.length_c   1.000
_cell.angle_alpha   90.00
_cell.angle_beta   90.00
_cell.angle_gamma   90.00
#
_symmetry.space_group_name_H-M   'P 1'
#
loop_
_entity.id
_entity.type
_entity.pdbx_description
1 polymer ?
#
loop_
_entity_poly.entity_id
_entity_poly.type
_entity_poly.pdbx_seq_one_letter_code
_entity_poly.pdbx_strand_id
1 'polypeptide(L)'
;MAYTTFSQTKNNQLLEPMFFGQPVNVARYDQQKYDIFEKLIEKQLSFFWRPEEVDVSRDRIDYQALPDHEKHIFISNLKYQTLLDSIQGRSPNVALLPADFDSRAGNLGRDLGVF
;
A
#
# COMPACT_ATOMS: atom_id res chain seq x y z
N MET A 1 8.34 -25.14 3.85
CA MET A 1 9.49 -24.22 3.70
C MET A 1 9.35 -23.14 4.76
N ALA A 2 10.37 -22.93 5.58
CA ALA A 2 10.36 -21.85 6.57
C ALA A 2 10.61 -20.52 5.83
N TYR A 3 9.85 -19.47 6.17
CA TYR A 3 10.11 -18.12 5.70
C TYR A 3 11.52 -17.69 6.16
N THR A 4 12.32 -17.15 5.25
CA THR A 4 13.61 -16.51 5.58
C THR A 4 13.60 -15.08 5.07
N THR A 5 14.09 -14.15 5.88
CA THR A 5 14.22 -12.74 5.52
C THR A 5 15.32 -12.49 4.49
N PHE A 6 16.27 -13.43 4.35
CA PHE A 6 17.34 -13.35 3.37
C PHE A 6 17.71 -14.75 2.88
N SER A 7 17.43 -15.03 1.60
CA SER A 7 17.89 -16.27 0.95
C SER A 7 19.36 -16.15 0.56
N GLN A 8 20.20 -17.08 1.01
CA GLN A 8 21.62 -17.13 0.61
C GLN A 8 21.82 -17.76 -0.78
N THR A 9 20.78 -18.39 -1.34
CA THR A 9 20.84 -19.02 -2.67
C THR A 9 20.83 -17.93 -3.74
N LYS A 10 21.79 -18.02 -4.67
CA LYS A 10 21.81 -17.15 -5.85
C LYS A 10 20.76 -17.63 -6.86
N ASN A 11 19.71 -16.85 -7.06
CA ASN A 11 18.66 -17.11 -8.03
C ASN A 11 18.57 -15.99 -9.09
N ASN A 12 17.92 -16.28 -10.22
CA ASN A 12 17.61 -15.28 -11.24
C ASN A 12 16.21 -14.72 -11.02
N GLN A 13 16.15 -13.51 -10.47
CA GLN A 13 14.91 -12.82 -10.09
C GLN A 13 13.94 -12.59 -11.28
N LEU A 14 14.43 -12.57 -12.52
CA LEU A 14 13.57 -12.40 -13.72
C LEU A 14 12.77 -13.67 -14.07
N LEU A 15 13.19 -14.83 -13.58
CA LEU A 15 12.56 -16.12 -13.89
C LEU A 15 11.63 -16.59 -12.76
N GLU A 16 11.81 -16.09 -11.53
CA GLU A 16 11.00 -16.46 -10.37
C GLU A 16 9.51 -16.11 -10.54
N PRO A 17 8.58 -16.96 -10.06
CA PRO A 17 7.17 -16.62 -10.02
C PRO A 17 6.91 -15.48 -9.03
N MET A 18 5.83 -14.71 -9.26
CA MET A 18 5.45 -13.58 -8.41
C MET A 18 5.19 -14.00 -6.96
N PHE A 19 4.54 -15.16 -6.78
CA PHE A 19 4.20 -15.75 -5.49
C PHE A 19 4.74 -17.17 -5.37
N PHE A 20 4.95 -17.62 -4.13
CA PHE A 20 5.44 -18.94 -3.73
C PHE A 20 6.80 -19.39 -4.31
N GLY A 21 7.64 -18.44 -4.76
CA GLY A 21 9.01 -18.67 -5.22
C GLY A 21 10.07 -18.64 -4.10
N GLN A 22 11.33 -18.37 -4.45
CA GLN A 22 12.38 -18.18 -3.44
C GLN A 22 12.29 -16.81 -2.74
N PRO A 23 12.44 -16.74 -1.40
CA PRO A 23 12.56 -15.49 -0.63
C PRO A 23 13.50 -14.48 -1.29
N VAL A 24 13.04 -13.23 -1.40
CA VAL A 24 13.82 -12.13 -1.95
C VAL A 24 15.12 -11.98 -1.14
N ASN A 25 16.25 -11.91 -1.84
CA ASN A 25 17.58 -11.72 -1.27
C ASN A 25 18.01 -10.25 -1.38
N VAL A 26 18.22 -9.76 -2.60
CA VAL A 26 18.66 -8.40 -2.89
C VAL A 26 17.49 -7.62 -3.49
N ALA A 27 17.08 -6.54 -2.85
CA ALA A 27 16.13 -5.58 -3.42
C ALA A 27 16.84 -4.77 -4.51
N ARG A 28 16.57 -5.08 -5.79
CA ARG A 28 17.18 -4.42 -6.95
C ARG A 28 16.11 -3.82 -7.85
N TYR A 29 16.46 -2.70 -8.48
CA TYR A 29 15.55 -1.82 -9.21
C TYR A 29 16.06 -1.49 -10.62
N ASP A 30 17.15 -2.14 -11.05
CA ASP A 30 17.74 -2.01 -12.38
C ASP A 30 17.05 -2.90 -13.43
N GLN A 31 16.49 -4.03 -12.99
CA GLN A 31 15.83 -5.01 -13.85
C GLN A 31 14.57 -5.53 -13.18
N GLN A 32 13.44 -5.52 -13.90
CA GLN A 32 12.16 -6.01 -13.40
C GLN A 32 11.63 -7.13 -14.31
N LYS A 33 10.95 -8.11 -13.70
CA LYS A 33 10.13 -9.07 -14.45
C LYS A 33 8.82 -8.44 -14.92
N TYR A 34 8.28 -7.54 -14.10
CA TYR A 34 7.01 -6.84 -14.34
C TYR A 34 7.17 -5.34 -14.13
N ASP A 35 7.50 -4.62 -15.20
CA ASP A 35 7.71 -3.16 -15.20
C ASP A 35 6.50 -2.33 -14.72
N ILE A 36 5.31 -2.94 -14.69
CA ILE A 36 4.10 -2.26 -14.21
C ILE A 36 4.22 -1.87 -12.73
N PHE A 37 4.86 -2.69 -11.89
CA PHE A 37 5.01 -2.38 -10.47
C PHE A 37 5.97 -1.23 -10.24
N GLU A 38 7.03 -1.13 -11.04
CA GLU A 38 7.93 0.03 -11.04
C GLU A 38 7.15 1.32 -11.33
N LYS A 39 6.39 1.31 -12.43
CA LYS A 39 5.59 2.46 -12.85
C LYS A 39 4.55 2.86 -11.81
N LEU A 40 3.95 1.88 -11.13
CA LEU A 40 2.99 2.15 -10.05
C LEU A 40 3.67 2.75 -8.82
N ILE A 41 4.86 2.26 -8.43
CA ILE A 41 5.63 2.81 -7.31
C ILE A 41 6.08 4.24 -7.62
N GLU A 42 6.64 4.49 -8.79
CA GLU A 42 7.03 5.85 -9.22
C GLU A 42 5.85 6.81 -9.21
N LYS A 43 4.70 6.35 -9.74
CA LYS A 43 3.47 7.16 -9.76
C LYS A 43 2.94 7.41 -8.35
N GLN A 44 2.96 6.41 -7.47
CA GLN A 44 2.55 6.55 -6.07
C GLN A 44 3.43 7.56 -5.34
N LEU A 45 4.76 7.47 -5.49
CA LEU A 45 5.71 8.42 -4.93
C LEU A 45 5.50 9.84 -5.48
N SER A 46 5.13 9.97 -6.76
CA SER A 46 4.82 11.28 -7.36
C SER A 46 3.53 11.91 -6.83
N PHE A 47 2.61 11.10 -6.29
CA PHE A 47 1.38 11.57 -5.66
C PHE A 47 1.51 11.71 -4.15
N PHE A 48 2.73 11.81 -3.63
CA PHE A 48 2.95 12.09 -2.22
C PHE A 48 2.37 13.46 -1.85
N TRP A 49 1.40 13.46 -0.96
CA TRP A 49 0.78 14.64 -0.37
C TRP A 49 0.65 14.42 1.14
N ARG A 50 0.57 15.51 1.90
CA ARG A 50 0.42 15.42 3.36
C ARG A 50 -0.96 15.95 3.77
N PRO A 51 -1.70 15.26 4.64
CA PRO A 51 -3.00 15.73 5.11
C PRO A 51 -2.98 17.14 5.70
N GLU A 52 -1.89 17.55 6.34
CA GLU A 52 -1.74 18.88 6.94
C GLU A 52 -1.62 20.01 5.90
N GLU A 53 -1.38 19.69 4.63
CA GLU A 53 -1.33 20.67 3.53
C GLU A 53 -2.73 21.10 3.08
N VAL A 54 -3.78 20.37 3.47
CA VAL A 54 -5.17 20.66 3.11
C VAL A 54 -5.85 21.39 4.27
N ASP A 55 -6.28 22.63 4.04
CA ASP A 55 -7.02 23.40 5.03
C ASP A 55 -8.47 22.89 5.16
N VAL A 56 -8.78 22.36 6.34
CA VAL A 56 -10.11 21.84 6.73
C VAL A 56 -10.79 22.70 7.81
N SER A 57 -10.34 23.95 7.99
CA SER A 57 -10.85 24.83 9.06
C SER A 57 -12.33 25.17 8.92
N ARG A 58 -12.85 25.21 7.67
CA ARG A 58 -14.26 25.54 7.36
C ARG A 58 -15.20 24.36 7.52
N ASP A 59 -14.72 23.14 7.32
CA ASP A 59 -15.50 21.90 7.36
C ASP A 59 -16.25 21.73 8.68
N ARG A 60 -15.70 22.24 9.79
CA ARG A 60 -16.36 22.21 11.10
C ARG A 60 -17.65 23.04 11.12
N ILE A 61 -17.62 24.22 10.51
CA ILE A 61 -18.79 25.12 10.48
C ILE A 61 -19.84 24.53 9.55
N ASP A 62 -19.41 24.08 8.38
CA ASP A 62 -20.29 23.48 7.38
C ASP A 62 -20.97 22.23 7.93
N TYR A 63 -20.22 21.32 8.56
CA TYR A 63 -20.78 20.12 9.19
C TYR A 63 -21.81 20.44 10.28
N GLN A 64 -21.63 21.53 11.04
CA GLN A 64 -22.60 21.94 12.04
C GLN A 64 -23.88 22.53 11.43
N ALA A 65 -23.76 23.20 10.28
CA ALA A 65 -24.88 23.80 9.56
C ALA A 65 -25.75 22.77 8.81
N LEU A 66 -25.23 21.57 8.54
CA LEU A 66 -26.00 20.51 7.87
C LEU A 66 -27.22 20.05 8.69
N PRO A 67 -28.31 19.59 8.05
CA PRO A 67 -29.39 18.86 8.72
C PRO A 67 -28.92 17.54 9.33
N ASP A 68 -29.61 17.06 10.38
CA ASP A 68 -29.21 15.84 11.12
C ASP A 68 -29.12 14.58 10.23
N HIS A 69 -29.98 14.46 9.21
CA HIS A 69 -29.92 13.34 8.27
C HIS A 69 -28.69 13.39 7.36
N GLU A 70 -28.27 14.58 6.92
CA GLU A 70 -27.07 14.77 6.10
C GLU A 70 -25.80 14.58 6.94
N LYS A 71 -25.80 15.03 8.21
CA LYS A 71 -24.72 14.72 9.16
C LYS A 71 -24.54 13.21 9.32
N HIS A 72 -25.64 12.47 9.46
CA HIS A 72 -25.60 11.02 9.56
C HIS A 72 -25.02 10.36 8.31
N ILE A 73 -25.39 10.82 7.11
CA ILE A 73 -24.84 10.31 5.84
C ILE A 73 -23.33 10.60 5.76
N PHE A 74 -22.93 11.85 6.02
CA PHE A 74 -21.54 12.28 5.95
C PHE A 74 -20.64 11.48 6.90
N ILE A 75 -21.02 11.38 8.18
CA ILE A 75 -20.21 10.68 9.18
C ILE A 75 -20.18 9.17 8.95
N SER A 76 -21.27 8.59 8.42
CA SER A 76 -21.31 7.15 8.14
C SER A 76 -20.41 6.79 6.96
N ASN A 77 -20.38 7.63 5.92
CA ASN A 77 -19.46 7.45 4.80
C ASN A 77 -18.00 7.59 5.26
N LEU A 78 -17.69 8.65 6.04
CA LEU A 78 -16.34 8.87 6.57
C LEU A 78 -15.87 7.69 7.44
N LYS A 79 -16.73 7.19 8.34
CA LYS A 79 -16.42 6.00 9.16
C LYS A 79 -16.12 4.77 8.32
N TYR A 80 -16.88 4.56 7.24
CA TYR A 80 -16.66 3.43 6.36
C TYR A 80 -15.33 3.54 5.60
N GLN A 81 -14.99 4.73 5.11
CA GLN A 81 -13.69 5.00 4.49
C GLN A 81 -12.54 4.74 5.48
N THR A 82 -12.61 5.30 6.70
CA THR A 82 -11.59 5.05 7.73
C THR A 82 -11.45 3.58 8.08
N LEU A 83 -12.56 2.82 8.12
CA LEU A 83 -12.52 1.38 8.37
C LEU A 83 -11.79 0.63 7.25
N LEU A 84 -12.12 0.93 5.99
CA LEU A 84 -11.50 0.30 4.84
C LEU A 84 -10.01 0.64 4.77
N ASP A 85 -9.63 1.90 4.96
CA ASP A 85 -8.22 2.32 4.92
C ASP A 85 -7.42 1.70 6.07
N SER A 86 -8.01 1.54 7.26
CA SER A 86 -7.38 0.82 8.38
C SER A 86 -7.04 -0.64 8.03
N ILE A 87 -7.89 -1.29 7.23
CA ILE A 87 -7.67 -2.65 6.73
C ILE A 87 -6.62 -2.62 5.61
N GLN A 88 -6.75 -1.71 4.64
CA GLN A 88 -5.85 -1.60 3.48
C GLN A 88 -4.43 -1.19 3.86
N GLY A 89 -4.20 -0.44 4.93
CA GLY A 89 -2.84 -0.11 5.37
C GLY A 89 -2.06 -1.32 5.93
N ARG A 90 -2.78 -2.31 6.49
CA ARG A 90 -2.16 -3.44 7.22
C ARG A 90 -2.29 -4.77 6.50
N SER A 91 -3.45 -5.05 5.91
CA SER A 91 -3.78 -6.36 5.34
C SER A 91 -2.91 -6.74 4.13
N PRO A 92 -2.60 -5.85 3.17
CA PRO A 92 -1.70 -6.19 2.07
C PRO A 92 -0.31 -6.57 2.57
N ASN A 93 0.23 -5.84 3.54
CA ASN A 93 1.52 -6.14 4.14
C ASN A 93 1.55 -7.51 4.82
N VAL A 94 0.55 -7.84 5.64
CA VAL A 94 0.52 -9.10 6.38
C VAL A 94 0.25 -10.30 5.45
N ALA A 95 -0.60 -10.12 4.42
CA ALA A 95 -1.01 -11.20 3.54
C ALA A 95 -0.04 -11.47 2.40
N LEU A 96 0.52 -10.42 1.79
CA LEU A 96 1.31 -10.54 0.57
C LEU A 96 2.81 -10.68 0.86
N LEU A 97 3.39 -9.95 1.83
CA LEU A 97 4.84 -10.05 2.11
C LEU A 97 5.38 -11.46 2.42
N PRO A 98 4.66 -12.37 3.10
CA PRO A 98 5.13 -13.73 3.32
C PRO A 98 5.00 -14.63 2.08
N ALA A 99 4.17 -14.24 1.13
CA ALA A 99 3.85 -14.99 -0.08
C ALA A 99 4.47 -14.38 -1.34
N ASP A 100 4.96 -13.13 -1.27
CA ASP A 100 5.61 -12.38 -2.32
C ASP A 100 7.08 -12.75 -2.40
N PHE A 101 7.48 -13.19 -3.58
CA PHE A 101 8.85 -13.60 -3.88
C PHE A 101 9.46 -12.81 -5.03
N ASP A 102 8.72 -11.81 -5.53
CA ASP A 102 9.21 -10.72 -6.35
C ASP A 102 9.54 -9.50 -5.47
N SER A 103 10.76 -8.98 -5.63
CA SER A 103 11.28 -7.82 -4.92
C SER A 103 10.41 -6.56 -5.04
N ARG A 104 9.70 -6.38 -6.17
CA ARG A 104 8.86 -5.19 -6.40
C ARG A 104 7.42 -5.36 -5.90
N ALA A 105 6.85 -6.56 -5.99
CA ALA A 105 5.52 -6.84 -5.46
C ALA A 105 5.47 -6.65 -3.94
N GLY A 106 6.47 -7.15 -3.22
CA GLY A 106 6.58 -6.96 -1.77
C GLY A 106 6.79 -5.51 -1.36
N ASN A 107 7.54 -4.72 -2.15
CA ASN A 107 7.74 -3.30 -1.85
C ASN A 107 6.46 -2.48 -2.11
N LEU A 108 5.67 -2.81 -3.13
CA LEU A 108 4.37 -2.15 -3.35
C LEU A 108 3.45 -2.35 -2.13
N GLY A 109 3.42 -3.54 -1.53
CA GLY A 109 2.67 -3.79 -0.29
C GLY A 109 3.08 -2.88 0.87
N ARG A 110 4.40 -2.63 1.01
CA ARG A 110 4.94 -1.72 2.04
C ARG A 110 4.64 -0.26 1.77
N ASP A 111 4.77 0.16 0.52
CA ASP A 111 4.55 1.54 0.10
C ASP A 111 3.05 1.91 0.12
N LEU A 112 2.15 0.93 -0.05
CA LEU A 112 0.71 1.09 0.16
C LEU A 112 0.32 1.23 1.64
N GLY A 113 1.20 0.88 2.59
CA GLY A 113 0.96 1.00 4.02
C GLY A 113 1.30 2.35 4.64
N VAL A 114 1.66 3.36 3.83
CA VAL A 114 2.09 4.69 4.29
C VAL A 114 0.94 5.73 4.23
N PHE A 115 -0.31 5.27 4.24
CA PHE A 115 -1.47 6.13 4.49
C PHE A 115 -1.84 6.13 5.98
#